data_AF-A0A964DY07-F1
#
_entry.id   AF-A0A964DY07-F1
#
_cell.length_a   1.000
_cell.length_b   1.000
_cell.length_c   1.000
_cell.angle_alpha   90.00
_cell.angle_beta   90.00
_cell.angle_gamma   90.00
#
_symmetry.space_group_name_H-M   'P 1'
#
loop_
_entity.id
_entity.type
_entity.pdbx_description
1 polymer ?
#
loop_
_entity_poly.entity_id
_entity_poly.type
_entity_poly.pdbx_seq_one_letter_code
_entity_poly.pdbx_strand_id
1 'polypeptide(L)'
;MTTTVTLGPYTLSAFEIPTAIHYGGRQRLAVHDLPGGGRVTDVLGGSDSDITFSGIISGQDADTKAQLLDALRISGLTVPLF
;
A
#
# COMPACT_ATOMS: atom_id res chain seq x y z
N MET A 1 -23.62 -3.65 0.63
CA MET A 1 -22.37 -4.20 0.07
C MET A 1 -21.33 -4.10 1.16
N THR A 2 -20.89 -5.21 1.74
CA THR A 2 -19.85 -5.20 2.78
C THR A 2 -18.50 -5.15 2.07
N THR A 3 -17.79 -4.04 2.18
CA THR A 3 -16.41 -3.92 1.71
C THR A 3 -15.50 -4.64 2.70
N THR A 4 -14.94 -5.77 2.27
CA THR A 4 -13.96 -6.54 3.05
C THR A 4 -12.58 -6.33 2.45
N VAL A 5 -11.61 -5.90 3.25
CA VAL A 5 -10.20 -5.82 2.86
C VAL A 5 -9.44 -6.91 3.60
N THR A 6 -8.62 -7.68 2.91
CA THR A 6 -7.87 -8.80 3.48
C THR A 6 -6.38 -8.69 3.15
N LEU A 7 -5.54 -8.72 4.18
CA LEU A 7 -4.08 -8.76 4.07
C LEU A 7 -3.59 -10.16 4.49
N GLY A 8 -3.37 -11.04 3.51
CA GLY A 8 -3.02 -12.43 3.77
C GLY A 8 -4.04 -13.12 4.70
N PRO A 9 -3.64 -13.58 5.90
CA PRO A 9 -4.58 -14.17 6.88
C PRO A 9 -5.34 -13.13 7.72
N TYR A 10 -5.06 -11.84 7.59
CA TYR A 10 -5.68 -10.77 8.37
C TYR A 10 -6.85 -10.13 7.63
N THR A 11 -8.06 -10.28 8.15
CA THR A 11 -9.25 -9.58 7.62
C THR A 11 -9.55 -8.32 8.43
N LEU A 12 -9.60 -7.20 7.72
CA LEU A 12 -9.97 -5.90 8.29
C LEU A 12 -11.49 -5.86 8.48
N SER A 13 -11.94 -5.43 9.65
CA SER A 13 -13.37 -5.31 9.97
C SER A 13 -13.73 -4.01 10.68
N ALA A 14 -14.98 -3.58 10.50
CA ALA A 14 -15.53 -2.38 11.14
C ALA A 14 -14.61 -1.14 11.01
N PHE A 15 -14.06 -0.65 12.12
CA PHE A 15 -13.21 0.54 12.18
C PHE A 15 -11.78 0.33 11.66
N GLU A 16 -11.40 -0.91 11.37
CA GLU A 16 -10.11 -1.21 10.75
C GLU A 16 -10.12 -0.94 9.25
N ILE A 17 -11.29 -1.00 8.60
CA ILE A 17 -11.41 -0.82 7.15
C ILE A 17 -10.98 0.62 6.80
N PRO A 18 -9.88 0.80 6.05
CA PRO A 18 -9.37 2.13 5.76
C PRO A 18 -10.31 2.86 4.81
N THR A 19 -10.41 4.18 4.97
CA THR A 19 -11.17 5.03 4.04
C THR A 19 -10.50 5.10 2.66
N ALA A 20 -9.17 4.92 2.62
CA ALA A 20 -8.39 4.86 1.39
C ALA A 20 -7.14 3.97 1.57
N ILE A 21 -6.77 3.26 0.51
CA ILE A 21 -5.50 2.53 0.40
C ILE A 21 -4.65 3.22 -0.66
N HIS A 22 -3.47 3.69 -0.26
CA HIS A 22 -2.50 4.26 -1.19
C HIS A 22 -1.54 3.16 -1.60
N TYR A 23 -1.67 2.65 -2.83
CA TYR A 23 -0.75 1.65 -3.38
C TYR A 23 0.66 2.20 -3.64
N GLY A 24 0.81 3.52 -3.57
CA GLY A 24 2.08 4.17 -3.80
C GLY A 24 2.56 3.97 -5.23
N GLY A 25 3.87 4.01 -5.39
CA GLY A 25 4.56 3.91 -6.65
C GLY A 25 4.44 5.16 -7.52
N ARG A 26 5.33 5.27 -8.50
CA ARG A 26 5.26 6.31 -9.53
C ARG A 26 5.86 5.82 -10.84
N GLN A 27 5.38 6.36 -11.95
CA GLN A 27 6.10 6.26 -13.21
C GLN A 27 7.36 7.14 -13.14
N ARG A 28 8.52 6.56 -13.40
CA ARG A 28 9.75 7.33 -13.56
C ARG A 28 9.82 7.88 -14.98
N LEU A 29 10.07 9.17 -15.06
CA LEU A 29 10.27 9.90 -16.30
C LEU A 29 11.61 10.63 -16.25
N ALA A 30 12.33 10.64 -17.36
CA ALA A 30 13.44 11.56 -17.58
C ALA A 30 13.00 12.61 -18.59
N VAL A 31 13.21 13.88 -18.25
CA VAL A 31 12.89 15.00 -19.14
C VAL A 31 14.19 15.61 -19.61
N HIS A 32 14.38 15.64 -20.92
CA HIS A 32 15.53 16.21 -21.58
C HIS A 32 15.11 17.50 -22.30
N ASP A 33 15.64 18.62 -21.83
CA ASP A 33 15.47 19.92 -22.48
C ASP A 33 16.59 20.12 -23.50
N LEU A 34 16.21 20.39 -24.76
CA LEU A 34 17.12 20.51 -25.89
C LEU A 34 17.35 21.99 -26.27
N PRO A 35 18.51 22.33 -26.86
CA PRO A 35 18.73 23.65 -27.43
C PRO A 35 17.61 24.05 -28.41
N GLY A 36 17.18 25.30 -28.34
CA GLY A 36 16.06 25.81 -29.16
C GLY A 36 14.67 25.56 -28.55
N GLY A 37 14.59 25.02 -27.33
CA GLY A 37 13.33 24.87 -26.59
C GLY A 37 12.58 23.56 -26.85
N GLY A 38 13.18 22.61 -27.56
CA GLY A 38 12.64 21.27 -27.69
C GLY A 38 12.66 20.51 -26.35
N ARG A 39 11.72 19.58 -26.16
CA ARG A 39 11.65 18.72 -24.97
C ARG A 39 11.37 17.28 -25.37
N VAL A 40 12.12 16.35 -24.79
CA VAL A 40 11.93 14.90 -24.93
C VAL A 40 11.65 14.32 -23.54
N THR A 41 10.62 13.49 -23.43
CA THR A 41 10.27 12.79 -22.18
C THR A 41 10.40 11.30 -22.39
N ASP A 42 11.35 10.69 -21.68
CA ASP A 42 11.58 9.26 -21.72
C ASP A 42 10.85 8.56 -20.59
N VAL A 43 10.25 7.41 -20.92
CA VAL A 43 9.50 6.57 -20.00
C VAL A 43 10.45 5.52 -19.43
N LEU A 44 10.85 5.68 -18.16
CA LEU A 44 11.84 4.82 -17.50
C LEU A 44 11.24 3.61 -16.77
N GLY A 45 9.92 3.50 -16.74
CA GLY A 45 9.19 2.42 -16.09
C GLY A 45 8.66 2.78 -14.70
N GLY A 46 8.03 1.79 -14.05
CA GLY A 46 7.49 1.93 -12.70
C GLY A 46 8.60 1.99 -11.64
N SER A 47 8.34 2.73 -10.57
CA SER A 47 9.14 2.73 -9.34
C SER A 47 8.19 2.49 -8.19
N ASP A 48 8.33 1.34 -7.56
CA ASP A 48 7.47 0.94 -6.46
C ASP A 48 7.72 1.81 -5.23
N SER A 49 6.69 1.92 -4.39
CA SER A 49 6.81 2.47 -3.05
C SER A 49 5.89 1.71 -2.11
N ASP A 50 5.98 2.03 -0.81
CA ASP A 50 5.18 1.35 0.20
C ASP A 50 3.67 1.59 -0.02
N ILE A 51 2.90 0.52 0.20
CA ILE A 51 1.45 0.59 0.32
C ILE A 51 1.12 1.12 1.71
N THR A 52 0.31 2.17 1.80
CA THR A 52 -0.05 2.80 3.08
C THR A 52 -1.55 2.92 3.26
N PHE A 53 -2.02 2.59 4.45
CA PHE A 53 -3.42 2.73 4.88
C PHE A 53 -3.45 2.87 6.41
N SER A 54 -4.57 3.36 6.95
CA SER A 54 -4.76 3.55 8.38
C SER A 54 -6.16 3.14 8.82
N GLY A 55 -6.27 2.70 10.07
CA GLY A 55 -7.51 2.25 10.69
C GLY A 55 -7.34 2.08 12.20
N ILE A 56 -8.43 1.77 12.89
CA ILE A 56 -8.43 1.56 14.35
C ILE A 56 -8.76 0.11 14.64
N ILE A 57 -7.81 -0.61 15.24
CA ILE A 57 -8.04 -1.95 15.79
C ILE A 57 -8.81 -1.80 17.10
N SER A 58 -9.95 -2.47 17.22
CA SER A 58 -10.84 -2.35 18.38
C SER A 58 -11.57 -3.66 18.66
N GLY A 59 -12.09 -3.80 19.87
CA GLY A 59 -12.79 -5.01 20.34
C GLY A 59 -11.93 -5.87 21.27
N GLN A 60 -12.50 -7.00 21.70
CA GLN A 60 -11.86 -7.89 22.68
C GLN A 60 -10.57 -8.54 22.17
N ASP A 61 -10.45 -8.73 20.85
CA ASP A 61 -9.31 -9.38 20.21
C ASP A 61 -8.28 -8.40 19.65
N ALA A 62 -8.38 -7.10 20.02
CA ALA A 62 -7.54 -6.05 19.43
C ALA A 62 -6.04 -6.31 19.60
N ASP A 63 -5.62 -6.74 20.80
CA ASP A 63 -4.21 -7.04 21.08
C ASP A 63 -3.70 -8.21 20.23
N THR A 64 -4.46 -9.30 20.15
CA THR A 64 -4.13 -10.48 19.33
C THR A 64 -4.03 -10.10 17.85
N LYS A 65 -4.94 -9.26 17.36
CA LYS A 65 -4.94 -8.76 15.97
C LYS A 65 -3.72 -7.88 15.68
N ALA A 66 -3.36 -6.99 16.60
CA ALA A 66 -2.16 -6.16 16.47
C ALA A 66 -0.88 -7.01 16.44
N GLN A 67 -0.78 -8.02 17.31
CA GLN A 67 0.34 -8.97 17.32
C GLN A 67 0.43 -9.79 16.02
N LEU A 68 -0.70 -10.19 15.44
CA LEU A 68 -0.71 -10.88 14.15
C LEU A 68 -0.14 -9.99 13.03
N LEU A 69 -0.54 -8.72 12.97
CA LEU A 69 0.02 -7.77 11.99
C LEU A 69 1.52 -7.57 12.19
N ASP A 70 1.99 -7.47 13.43
CA ASP A 70 3.42 -7.34 13.72
C ASP A 70 4.20 -8.60 13.34
N ALA A 71 3.65 -9.79 13.60
CA ALA A 71 4.23 -11.06 13.18
C ALA A 71 4.32 -11.18 11.65
N LEU A 72 3.27 -10.76 10.93
CA LEU A 72 3.28 -10.70 9.46
C LEU A 72 4.38 -9.76 8.96
N ARG A 73 4.50 -8.56 9.55
CA ARG A 73 5.56 -7.60 9.23
C ARG A 73 6.95 -8.18 9.47
N ILE A 74 7.18 -8.84 10.60
CA ILE A 74 8.48 -9.45 10.96
C ILE A 74 8.81 -10.63 10.04
N SER A 75 7.81 -11.38 9.58
CA SER A 75 8.03 -12.56 8.72
C SER A 75 8.71 -12.21 7.39
N GLY A 76 8.55 -10.97 6.90
CA GLY A 76 9.09 -10.53 5.61
C GLY A 76 8.54 -11.28 4.40
N LEU A 77 7.47 -12.06 4.56
CA LEU A 77 6.86 -12.83 3.48
C LEU A 77 5.96 -11.93 2.62
N THR A 78 5.94 -12.20 1.33
CA THR A 78 4.96 -11.58 0.43
C THR A 78 3.57 -12.08 0.78
N VAL A 79 2.70 -11.17 1.20
CA VAL A 79 1.29 -11.44 1.49
C VAL A 79 0.40 -10.68 0.49
N PRO A 80 -0.66 -11.31 -0.04
CA PRO A 80 -1.57 -10.63 -0.94
C PRO A 80 -2.49 -9.66 -0.19
N LEU A 81 -2.92 -8.61 -0.89
CA LEU A 81 -3.92 -7.64 -0.43
C LEU A 81 -5.13 -7.68 -1.37
N PHE A 82 -6.31 -8.02 -0.85
CA PHE A 82 -7.57 -8.18 -1.59
C PHE A 82 -8.69 -7.29 -1.05
#